data_AF-A0A9X8ITN4-F1
#
_entry.id   AF-A0A9X8ITN4-F1
#
_cell.length_a   1.000
_cell.length_b   1.000
_cell.length_c   1.000
_cell.angle_alpha   90.00
_cell.angle_beta   90.00
_cell.angle_gamma   90.00
#
_symmetry.space_group_name_H-M   'P 1'
#
loop_
_entity.id
_entity.type
_entity.pdbx_description
1 polymer ?
#
loop_
_entity_poly.entity_id
_entity_poly.type
_entity_poly.pdbx_seq_one_letter_code
_entity_poly.pdbx_strand_id
1 'polypeptide(L)'
;MNTDKLINKILLSSDKELVSFIDQNFLCKNFDDFSDIKKKEESLFKLNEDVLNHALFRLESLEEIYDTSKGSSAGFNLIGILFGFILKDYISIFVEPSIYPKLYIFGQLMIFILISYGLIRILRNLNSSSENKSKIIYFKKLLNYVLKEKEKQKKEEVETKVHAI
;
A
#
# COMPACT_ATOMS: atom_id res chain seq x y z
N MET A 1 17.95 10.71 14.30
CA MET A 1 17.81 9.26 14.57
C MET A 1 19.15 8.59 14.33
N ASN A 2 19.53 7.58 15.13
CA ASN A 2 20.77 6.82 14.88
C ASN A 2 20.66 6.03 13.55
N THR A 3 21.74 5.98 12.77
CA THR A 3 21.84 5.26 11.49
C THR A 3 21.52 3.78 11.67
N ASP A 4 22.01 3.11 12.72
CA ASP A 4 21.71 1.68 12.95
C ASP A 4 20.23 1.43 13.23
N LYS A 5 19.60 2.36 13.96
CA LYS A 5 18.16 2.30 14.25
C LYS A 5 17.34 2.51 12.98
N LEU A 6 17.80 3.38 12.08
CA LEU A 6 17.20 3.62 10.77
C LEU A 6 17.31 2.36 9.89
N ILE A 7 18.50 1.74 9.81
CA ILE A 7 18.74 0.51 9.07
C ILE A 7 17.84 -0.61 9.57
N ASN A 8 17.80 -0.85 10.89
CA ASN A 8 16.96 -1.87 11.48
C ASN A 8 15.47 -1.63 11.18
N LYS A 9 15.01 -0.37 11.23
CA LYS A 9 13.62 -0.05 10.89
C LYS A 9 13.30 -0.26 9.42
N ILE A 10 14.22 0.01 8.50
CA ILE A 10 13.98 -0.17 7.06
C ILE A 10 14.09 -1.66 6.66
N LEU A 11 15.13 -2.35 7.11
CA LEU A 11 15.46 -3.69 6.61
C LEU A 11 14.90 -4.83 7.47
N LEU A 12 14.79 -4.66 8.79
CA LEU A 12 14.53 -5.78 9.71
C LEU A 12 13.19 -5.71 10.44
N SER A 13 12.50 -4.56 10.42
CA SER A 13 11.18 -4.44 11.05
C SER A 13 10.13 -5.28 10.31
N SER A 14 8.99 -5.56 10.95
CA SER A 14 7.85 -6.18 10.24
C SER A 14 7.26 -5.22 9.20
N ASP A 15 6.57 -5.72 8.18
CA ASP A 15 6.04 -4.88 7.08
C ASP A 15 5.08 -3.80 7.58
N LYS A 16 4.23 -4.15 8.55
CA LYS A 16 3.33 -3.19 9.21
C LYS A 16 4.10 -2.11 9.96
N GLU A 17 5.17 -2.48 10.65
CA GLU A 17 6.04 -1.52 11.34
C GLU A 17 6.78 -0.62 10.36
N LEU A 18 7.27 -1.16 9.25
CA LEU A 18 7.93 -0.41 8.20
C LEU A 18 6.98 0.65 7.60
N VAL A 19 5.76 0.26 7.25
CA VAL A 19 4.76 1.19 6.70
C VAL A 19 4.39 2.27 7.71
N SER A 20 4.20 1.91 8.97
CA SER A 20 3.92 2.89 10.05
C SER A 20 5.10 3.84 10.26
N PHE A 21 6.32 3.32 10.23
CA PHE A 21 7.54 4.10 10.34
C PHE A 21 7.69 5.10 9.17
N ILE A 22 7.42 4.67 7.94
CA ILE A 22 7.40 5.53 6.75
C ILE A 22 6.37 6.66 6.90
N ASP A 23 5.15 6.32 7.34
CA ASP A 23 4.06 7.29 7.51
C ASP A 23 4.38 8.38 8.54
N GLN A 24 4.99 7.99 9.66
CA GLN A 24 5.31 8.90 10.75
C GLN A 24 6.53 9.78 10.44
N ASN A 25 7.53 9.25 9.75
CA ASN A 25 8.84 9.89 9.66
C ASN A 25 9.14 10.48 8.28
N PHE A 26 8.58 9.94 7.21
CA PHE A 26 8.99 10.28 5.84
C PHE A 26 7.87 10.85 4.98
N LEU A 27 6.61 10.50 5.22
CA LEU A 27 5.51 11.13 4.50
C LEU A 27 5.39 12.62 4.88
N CYS A 28 5.21 13.45 3.86
CA CYS A 28 4.91 14.86 4.04
C CYS A 28 3.39 15.01 4.15
N LYS A 29 2.90 15.34 5.36
CA LYS A 29 1.47 15.61 5.59
C LYS A 29 1.12 17.07 5.32
N ASN A 30 2.10 17.97 5.47
CA ASN A 30 2.01 19.38 5.10
C ASN A 30 3.11 19.70 4.09
N PHE A 31 2.75 20.31 2.97
CA PHE A 31 3.69 20.69 1.90
C PHE A 31 4.24 22.12 2.06
N ASP A 32 3.88 22.80 3.15
CA ASP A 32 4.21 24.21 3.35
C ASP A 32 5.67 24.44 3.81
N ASP A 33 6.37 23.39 4.25
CA ASP A 33 7.76 23.49 4.71
C ASP A 33 8.70 22.50 4.01
N PHE A 34 9.45 23.04 3.04
CA PHE A 34 10.50 22.31 2.32
C PHE A 34 11.70 21.93 3.21
N SER A 35 11.93 22.64 4.32
CA SER A 35 13.03 22.39 5.26
C SER A 35 12.91 21.01 5.92
N ASP A 36 11.68 20.63 6.29
CA ASP A 36 11.41 19.34 6.93
C ASP A 36 11.60 18.16 5.97
N ILE A 37 11.30 18.35 4.69
CA ILE A 37 11.58 17.36 3.64
C ILE A 37 13.09 17.14 3.54
N LYS A 38 13.86 18.22 3.45
CA LYS A 38 15.32 18.16 3.31
C LYS A 38 15.99 17.49 4.51
N LYS A 39 15.56 17.76 5.75
CA LYS A 39 16.09 17.11 6.96
C LYS A 39 15.85 15.59 6.96
N LYS A 40 14.70 15.16 6.46
CA LYS A 40 14.38 13.73 6.33
C LYS A 40 15.26 13.07 5.28
N GLU A 41 15.46 13.72 4.14
CA GLU A 41 16.39 13.28 3.09
C GLU A 41 17.82 13.15 3.60
N GLU A 42 18.33 14.14 4.33
CA GLU A 42 19.68 14.11 4.91
C GLU A 42 19.92 12.89 5.80
N SER A 43 18.89 12.39 6.49
CA SER A 43 19.00 11.16 7.28
C SER A 43 19.19 9.91 6.43
N LEU A 44 18.60 9.88 5.24
CA LEU A 44 18.73 8.78 4.27
C LEU A 44 20.05 8.86 3.51
N PHE A 45 20.60 10.06 3.28
CA PHE A 45 21.93 10.25 2.71
C PHE A 45 23.05 9.65 3.56
N LYS A 46 22.81 9.38 4.84
CA LYS A 46 23.78 8.68 5.72
C LYS A 46 23.86 7.19 5.48
N LEU A 47 22.92 6.62 4.72
CA LEU A 47 22.89 5.18 4.41
C LEU A 47 23.90 4.83 3.32
N ASN A 48 24.48 3.64 3.45
CA ASN A 48 25.37 3.07 2.43
C ASN A 48 24.55 2.58 1.22
N GLU A 49 25.21 2.48 0.07
CA GLU A 49 24.59 2.08 -1.20
C GLU A 49 23.96 0.68 -1.11
N ASP A 50 24.66 -0.27 -0.49
CA ASP A 50 24.14 -1.63 -0.30
C ASP A 50 22.84 -1.64 0.53
N VAL A 51 22.78 -0.82 1.57
CA VAL A 51 21.59 -0.70 2.43
C VAL A 51 20.43 -0.10 1.63
N LEU A 52 20.69 0.92 0.80
CA LEU A 52 19.68 1.53 -0.07
C LEU A 52 19.16 0.51 -1.09
N ASN A 53 20.05 -0.26 -1.72
CA ASN A 53 19.67 -1.29 -2.69
C ASN A 53 18.84 -2.41 -2.05
N HIS A 54 19.26 -2.93 -0.89
CA HIS A 54 18.47 -3.92 -0.14
C HIS A 54 17.12 -3.38 0.30
N ALA A 55 17.05 -2.11 0.71
CA ALA A 55 15.79 -1.46 1.05
C ALA A 55 14.87 -1.35 -0.16
N LEU A 56 15.41 -0.98 -1.33
CA LEU A 56 14.65 -0.90 -2.58
C LEU A 56 14.07 -2.25 -2.99
N PHE A 57 14.86 -3.33 -2.93
CA PHE A 57 14.37 -4.68 -3.22
C PHE A 57 13.23 -5.09 -2.28
N ARG A 58 13.37 -4.80 -0.98
CA ARG A 58 12.31 -5.08 -0.01
C ARG A 58 11.04 -4.29 -0.34
N LEU A 59 11.17 -3.00 -0.64
CA LEU A 59 10.02 -2.14 -0.96
C LEU A 59 9.33 -2.57 -2.26
N GLU A 60 10.09 -3.06 -3.25
CA GLU A 60 9.53 -3.60 -4.49
C GLU A 60 8.72 -4.88 -4.25
N SER A 61 9.21 -5.78 -3.41
CA SER A 61 8.43 -6.95 -2.99
C SER A 61 7.15 -6.55 -2.26
N LEU A 62 7.22 -5.55 -1.37
CA LEU A 62 6.04 -5.06 -0.66
C LEU A 62 5.04 -4.34 -1.57
N GLU A 63 5.52 -3.58 -2.55
CA GLU A 63 4.68 -2.94 -3.56
C GLU A 63 3.84 -3.98 -4.31
N GLU A 64 4.41 -5.14 -4.63
CA GLU A 64 3.69 -6.24 -5.26
C GLU A 64 2.70 -6.92 -4.31
N ILE A 65 3.07 -7.14 -3.04
CA ILE A 65 2.18 -7.73 -2.02
C ILE A 65 0.95 -6.86 -1.78
N TYR A 66 1.12 -5.54 -1.70
CA TYR A 66 0.02 -4.61 -1.51
C TYR A 66 -0.76 -4.29 -2.80
N ASP A 67 -0.35 -4.85 -3.94
CA ASP A 67 -1.05 -4.71 -5.21
C ASP A 67 -2.31 -5.59 -5.28
N THR A 68 -3.37 -5.12 -4.61
CA THR A 68 -4.65 -5.82 -4.56
C THR A 68 -5.44 -5.77 -5.87
N SER A 69 -4.95 -5.06 -6.90
CA SER A 69 -5.61 -4.94 -8.20
C SER A 69 -5.66 -6.25 -8.98
N LYS A 70 -4.66 -7.13 -8.80
CA LYS A 70 -4.52 -8.39 -9.54
C LYS A 70 -5.56 -9.45 -9.13
N GLY A 71 -5.95 -9.48 -7.86
CA GLY A 71 -6.93 -10.44 -7.33
C GLY A 71 -8.37 -9.92 -7.27
N SER A 72 -8.56 -8.60 -7.34
CA SER A 72 -9.86 -7.99 -7.08
C SER A 72 -10.86 -8.18 -8.24
N SER A 73 -10.43 -8.10 -9.49
CA SER A 73 -11.35 -8.15 -10.64
C SER A 73 -12.06 -9.51 -10.77
N ALA A 74 -11.34 -10.61 -10.58
CA ALA A 74 -11.91 -11.95 -10.60
C ALA A 74 -12.82 -12.21 -9.39
N GLY A 75 -12.42 -11.74 -8.20
CA GLY A 75 -13.21 -11.88 -6.97
C GLY A 75 -14.53 -11.11 -7.02
N PHE A 76 -14.53 -9.87 -7.51
CA PHE A 76 -15.75 -9.06 -7.58
C PHE A 76 -16.79 -9.63 -8.56
N ASN A 77 -16.35 -10.16 -9.70
CA ASN A 77 -17.26 -10.80 -10.65
C ASN A 77 -17.94 -12.04 -10.05
N LEU A 78 -17.17 -12.87 -9.35
CA LEU A 78 -17.68 -14.09 -8.72
C LEU A 78 -18.67 -13.76 -7.59
N ILE A 79 -18.40 -12.69 -6.82
CA ILE A 79 -19.33 -12.18 -5.81
C ILE A 79 -20.61 -11.64 -6.45
N GLY A 80 -20.52 -10.93 -7.59
CA GLY A 80 -21.69 -10.44 -8.32
C GLY A 80 -22.61 -11.57 -8.80
N ILE A 81 -22.03 -12.67 -9.30
CA ILE A 81 -22.79 -13.86 -9.71
C ILE A 81 -23.47 -14.52 -8.50
N LEU A 82 -22.74 -14.71 -7.40
CA LEU A 82 -23.30 -15.24 -6.15
C LEU A 82 -24.42 -14.34 -5.61
N PHE A 83 -24.27 -13.03 -5.74
CA PHE A 83 -25.28 -12.07 -5.30
C PHE A 83 -26.58 -12.20 -6.09
N GLY A 84 -26.49 -12.30 -7.42
CA GLY A 84 -27.65 -12.54 -8.28
C GLY A 84 -28.35 -13.86 -7.96
N PHE A 85 -27.59 -14.93 -7.80
CA PHE A 85 -28.11 -16.26 -7.44
C PHE A 85 -28.81 -16.25 -6.07
N ILE A 86 -28.18 -15.66 -5.05
CA ILE A 86 -28.74 -15.65 -3.70
C ILE A 86 -30.01 -14.78 -3.62
N LEU A 87 -30.03 -13.62 -4.27
CA LEU A 87 -31.20 -12.74 -4.22
C LEU A 87 -32.40 -13.29 -5.00
N LYS A 88 -32.17 -13.96 -6.13
CA LYS A 88 -33.23 -14.43 -7.00
C LYS A 88 -33.68 -15.85 -6.68
N ASP A 89 -32.72 -16.77 -6.57
CA ASP A 89 -33.00 -18.20 -6.60
C ASP A 89 -32.98 -18.81 -5.19
N TYR A 90 -32.08 -18.37 -4.31
CA TYR A 90 -31.95 -18.95 -2.96
C TYR A 90 -33.15 -18.65 -2.05
N ILE A 91 -33.67 -17.42 -2.04
CA ILE A 91 -34.84 -17.08 -1.20
C ILE A 91 -36.10 -17.77 -1.68
N SER A 92 -36.24 -17.94 -3.00
CA SER A 92 -37.37 -18.64 -3.62
C SER A 92 -37.46 -20.11 -3.20
N ILE A 93 -36.37 -20.72 -2.70
CA ILE A 93 -36.36 -22.08 -2.13
C ILE A 93 -37.10 -22.13 -0.79
N PHE A 94 -37.05 -21.06 0.01
CA PHE A 94 -37.61 -21.03 1.36
C PHE A 94 -38.95 -20.30 1.44
N VAL A 95 -39.19 -19.37 0.52
CA VAL A 95 -40.39 -18.53 0.50
C VAL A 95 -40.94 -18.48 -0.91
N GLU A 96 -42.12 -19.07 -1.10
CA GLU A 96 -42.78 -19.06 -2.39
C GLU A 96 -43.33 -17.64 -2.69
N PRO A 97 -42.83 -16.95 -3.74
CA PRO A 97 -43.13 -15.53 -3.96
C PRO A 97 -44.60 -15.25 -4.26
N SER A 98 -45.29 -16.22 -4.88
CA SER A 98 -46.71 -16.12 -5.23
C SER A 98 -47.62 -16.16 -4.01
N ILE A 99 -47.23 -16.88 -2.95
CA ILE A 99 -48.03 -17.06 -1.73
C ILE A 99 -47.64 -16.02 -0.68
N TYR A 100 -46.34 -15.73 -0.54
CA TYR A 100 -45.81 -14.86 0.52
C TYR A 100 -44.92 -13.72 -0.02
N PRO A 101 -45.45 -12.81 -0.86
CA PRO A 101 -44.66 -11.80 -1.55
C PRO A 101 -43.95 -10.81 -0.61
N LYS A 102 -44.60 -10.41 0.50
CA LYS A 102 -44.01 -9.49 1.48
C LYS A 102 -42.83 -10.12 2.23
N LEU A 103 -42.95 -11.40 2.60
CA LEU A 103 -41.90 -12.13 3.30
C LEU A 103 -40.70 -12.38 2.37
N TYR A 104 -40.97 -12.66 1.09
CA TYR A 104 -39.95 -12.80 0.06
C TYR A 104 -39.10 -11.53 -0.09
N ILE A 105 -39.75 -10.37 -0.25
CA ILE A 105 -39.06 -9.06 -0.35
C ILE A 105 -38.26 -8.75 0.92
N PHE A 106 -38.84 -9.02 2.10
CA PHE A 106 -38.15 -8.81 3.37
C PHE A 106 -36.89 -9.69 3.48
N GLY A 107 -36.98 -10.97 3.09
CA GLY A 107 -35.84 -11.86 3.01
C GLY A 107 -34.76 -11.34 2.06
N GLN A 108 -35.14 -10.87 0.87
CA GLN A 108 -34.21 -10.30 -0.11
C GLN A 108 -33.46 -9.11 0.46
N LEU A 109 -34.17 -8.20 1.14
CA LEU A 109 -33.56 -7.05 1.81
C LEU A 109 -32.59 -7.45 2.92
N MET A 110 -32.94 -8.44 3.76
CA MET A 110 -32.06 -8.91 4.83
C MET A 110 -30.76 -9.51 4.29
N ILE A 111 -30.84 -10.36 3.27
CA ILE A 111 -29.66 -10.96 2.66
C ILE A 111 -28.83 -9.92 1.91
N PHE A 112 -29.49 -8.99 1.20
CA PHE A 112 -28.83 -7.85 0.56
C PHE A 112 -27.99 -7.06 1.56
N ILE A 113 -28.54 -6.75 2.74
CA ILE A 113 -27.84 -6.01 3.80
C ILE A 113 -26.63 -6.82 4.31
N LEU A 114 -26.78 -8.12 4.56
CA LEU A 114 -25.70 -8.97 5.06
C LEU A 114 -24.52 -9.05 4.07
N ILE A 115 -24.81 -9.26 2.79
CA ILE A 115 -23.77 -9.33 1.76
C ILE A 115 -23.14 -7.95 1.55
N SER A 116 -23.94 -6.88 1.50
CA SER A 116 -23.43 -5.51 1.40
C SER A 116 -22.49 -5.17 2.55
N TYR A 117 -22.83 -5.59 3.78
CA TYR A 117 -21.96 -5.41 4.94
C TYR A 117 -20.62 -6.14 4.79
N GLY A 118 -20.65 -7.39 4.31
CA GLY A 118 -19.44 -8.16 3.99
C GLY A 118 -18.56 -7.48 2.93
N LEU A 119 -19.18 -7.01 1.85
CA LEU A 119 -18.51 -6.27 0.77
C LEU A 119 -17.86 -4.98 1.27
N ILE A 120 -18.54 -4.20 2.11
CA ILE A 120 -17.97 -2.98 2.71
C ILE A 120 -16.71 -3.30 3.52
N ARG A 121 -16.70 -4.40 4.27
CA ARG A 121 -15.50 -4.84 5.01
C ARG A 121 -14.34 -5.20 4.08
N ILE A 122 -14.62 -5.95 3.01
CA ILE A 122 -13.61 -6.32 2.01
C ILE A 122 -13.06 -5.07 1.33
N LEU A 123 -13.92 -4.15 0.89
CA LEU A 123 -13.52 -2.88 0.27
C LEU A 123 -12.66 -2.03 1.20
N ARG A 124 -12.98 -1.97 2.50
CA ARG A 124 -12.14 -1.28 3.50
C ARG A 124 -10.74 -1.88 3.61
N ASN A 125 -10.62 -3.21 3.58
CA ASN A 125 -9.32 -3.89 3.62
C ASN A 125 -8.52 -3.66 2.32
N LEU A 126 -9.18 -3.64 1.17
CA LEU A 126 -8.54 -3.31 -0.11
C LEU A 126 -8.06 -1.85 -0.12
N ASN A 127 -8.86 -0.93 0.42
CA ASN A 127 -8.48 0.48 0.53
C ASN A 127 -7.24 0.67 1.42
N SER A 128 -7.18 0.01 2.58
CA SER A 128 -6.00 0.11 3.45
C SER A 128 -4.74 -0.47 2.80
N SER A 129 -4.87 -1.53 2.01
CA SER A 129 -3.77 -2.05 1.19
C SER A 129 -3.30 -1.04 0.14
N SER A 130 -4.24 -0.40 -0.55
CA SER A 130 -3.95 0.67 -1.53
C SER A 130 -3.22 1.87 -0.90
N GLU A 131 -3.67 2.30 0.28
CA GLU A 131 -2.98 3.34 1.05
C GLU A 131 -1.54 2.93 1.38
N ASN A 132 -1.33 1.70 1.88
CA ASN A 132 0.00 1.20 2.19
C ASN A 132 0.89 1.12 0.93
N LYS A 133 0.35 0.69 -0.21
CA LYS A 133 1.04 0.70 -1.51
C LYS A 133 1.52 2.10 -1.87
N SER A 134 0.66 3.11 -1.73
CA SER A 134 1.02 4.52 -1.99
C SER A 134 2.18 5.00 -1.11
N LYS A 135 2.15 4.67 0.20
CA LYS A 135 3.23 5.03 1.14
C LYS A 135 4.57 4.38 0.75
N ILE A 136 4.53 3.11 0.35
CA ILE A 136 5.72 2.36 -0.10
C ILE A 136 6.28 2.94 -1.39
N ILE A 137 5.43 3.25 -2.37
CA ILE A 137 5.87 3.86 -3.64
C ILE A 137 6.54 5.21 -3.40
N TYR A 138 5.96 6.04 -2.54
CA TYR A 138 6.56 7.32 -2.17
C TYR A 138 7.96 7.13 -1.58
N PHE A 139 8.10 6.24 -0.59
CA PHE A 139 9.38 5.99 0.06
C PHE A 139 10.40 5.34 -0.90
N LYS A 140 9.98 4.43 -1.78
CA LYS A 140 10.82 3.84 -2.84
C LYS A 140 11.37 4.94 -3.77
N LYS A 141 10.53 5.89 -4.19
CA LYS A 141 10.96 7.05 -5.00
C LYS A 141 11.97 7.93 -4.26
N LEU A 142 11.76 8.13 -2.96
CA LEU A 142 12.69 8.90 -2.12
C LEU A 142 14.06 8.22 -2.02
N LEU A 143 14.11 6.91 -1.79
CA LEU A 143 15.38 6.17 -1.77
C LEU A 143 16.08 6.18 -3.13
N ASN A 144 15.33 6.04 -4.23
CA ASN A 144 15.87 6.15 -5.59
C ASN A 144 16.46 7.54 -5.87
N TYR A 145 15.85 8.61 -5.36
CA TYR A 145 16.39 9.96 -5.46
C TYR A 145 17.73 10.06 -4.71
N VAL A 146 17.78 9.61 -3.45
CA VAL A 146 19.00 9.62 -2.63
C VAL A 146 20.13 8.82 -3.28
N LEU A 147 19.82 7.65 -3.85
CA LEU A 147 20.79 6.81 -4.57
C LEU A 147 21.38 7.55 -5.78
N LYS A 148 20.52 8.14 -6.62
CA LYS A 148 20.95 8.90 -7.81
C LYS A 148 21.83 10.11 -7.47
N GLU A 149 21.46 10.86 -6.44
CA GLU A 149 22.24 12.01 -5.98
C GLU A 149 23.62 11.59 -5.43
N LYS A 150 23.70 10.46 -4.71
CA LYS A 150 24.99 9.89 -4.27
C LYS A 150 25.87 9.48 -5.45
N GLU A 151 25.30 8.84 -6.47
CA GLU A 151 26.04 8.48 -7.68
C GLU A 151 26.56 9.73 -8.41
N LYS A 152 25.77 10.79 -8.47
CA LYS A 152 26.14 12.06 -9.09
C LYS A 152 27.32 12.72 -8.35
N GLN A 153 27.25 12.79 -7.02
CA GLN A 153 28.34 13.32 -6.17
C GLN A 153 29.64 12.53 -6.38
N LYS A 154 29.57 11.19 -6.44
CA LYS A 154 30.74 10.35 -6.72
C LYS A 154 31.36 10.65 -8.09
N LYS A 155 30.54 10.87 -9.13
CA LYS A 155 31.05 11.20 -10.48
C LYS A 155 31.73 12.56 -10.52
N GLU A 156 31.13 13.57 -9.91
CA GLU A 156 31.70 14.91 -9.81
C GLU A 156 33.03 14.91 -9.02
N GLU A 157 33.13 14.15 -7.92
CA GLU A 157 34.39 14.01 -7.16
C GLU A 157 35.51 13.32 -7.96
N VAL A 158 35.17 12.34 -8.80
CA VAL A 158 36.13 11.64 -9.67
C VAL A 158 36.62 12.58 -10.78
N GLU A 159 35.73 13.32 -11.43
CA GLU A 159 36.10 14.29 -12.48
C GLU A 159 36.97 15.44 -11.92
N THR A 160 36.66 15.94 -10.73
CA THR A 160 37.44 16.99 -10.07
C THR A 160 38.86 16.51 -9.70
N LYS A 161 39.01 15.24 -9.30
CA LYS A 161 40.32 14.64 -9.02
C LYS A 161 41.13 14.39 -10.30
N VAL A 162 40.49 14.07 -11.41
CA VAL A 162 41.15 13.88 -12.71
C VAL A 162 41.64 15.22 -13.31
N HIS A 163 40.93 16.32 -13.05
CA HIS A 163 41.34 17.65 -13.51
C HIS A 163 42.36 18.37 -12.60
N ALA A 164 42.66 17.82 -11.42
CA ALA A 164 43.66 18.35 -10.50
C ALA A 164 45.06 17.70 -10.64
N ILE A 165 45.22 16.75 -11.57
CA ILE A 165 46.47 16.06 -11.94
C ILE A 165 46.94 16.57 -13.30
#